data_AF-A0A353T5M3-F1
#
_entry.id   AF-A0A353T5M3-F1
#
_cell.length_a   1.000
_cell.length_b   1.000
_cell.length_c   1.000
_cell.angle_alpha   90.00
_cell.angle_beta   90.00
_cell.angle_gamma   90.00
#
_symmetry.space_group_name_H-M   'P 1'
#
loop_
_entity.id
_entity.type
_entity.pdbx_description
1 polymer ?
#
loop_
_entity_poly.entity_id
_entity_poly.type
_entity_poly.pdbx_seq_one_letter_code
_entity_poly.pdbx_strand_id
1 'polypeptide(L)'
;MDITEKGSRVTRSITKKDRFIEKRQGDICLKQDKKFYWKLFLETFQLSAFTFGGGYVIISLMKKKFVDKLHWIDEREILDFTAIAQSSPGAIAVNAAVLLGYRLSGIPGALVAILGTVLPPFLLLSVISVGYSAFIGNKVVKNVLQGMQAGVCAVIIDVVITMGRTILKEHHGIVPAILMAGSFIAAALFHVNPVYVIFFCGLVGCLSVKKETGKGDSSHDLS
;
A
#
# COMPACT_ATOMS: atom_id res chain seq x y z
N MET A 1 -24.29 1.03 48.15
CA MET A 1 -24.86 1.47 46.86
C MET A 1 -23.85 2.38 46.17
N ASP A 2 -23.18 2.09 45.06
CA ASP A 2 -22.80 0.84 44.41
C ASP A 2 -21.78 1.23 43.31
N ILE A 3 -20.50 1.35 43.65
CA ILE A 3 -19.42 1.57 42.65
C ILE A 3 -19.07 0.23 41.98
N THR A 4 -19.30 -0.88 42.67
CA THR A 4 -19.07 -2.25 42.20
C THR A 4 -20.09 -2.69 41.13
N GLU A 5 -21.36 -2.27 41.22
CA GLU A 5 -22.37 -2.53 40.17
C GLU A 5 -22.08 -1.78 38.87
N LYS A 6 -21.56 -0.55 38.95
CA LYS A 6 -21.36 0.32 37.77
C LYS A 6 -20.25 -0.24 36.87
N GLY A 7 -19.17 -0.76 37.46
CA GLY A 7 -18.10 -1.45 36.73
C GLY A 7 -18.58 -2.73 36.04
N SER A 8 -19.37 -3.56 36.75
CA SER A 8 -19.95 -4.79 36.19
C SER A 8 -20.93 -4.53 35.03
N ARG A 9 -21.67 -3.41 35.07
CA ARG A 9 -22.56 -2.97 33.98
C ARG A 9 -21.79 -2.49 32.74
N VAL A 10 -20.65 -1.81 32.91
CA VAL A 10 -19.81 -1.35 31.81
C VAL A 10 -19.07 -2.52 31.14
N THR A 11 -18.54 -3.46 31.92
CA THR A 11 -17.91 -4.65 31.32
C THR A 11 -18.95 -5.49 30.57
N ARG A 12 -20.17 -5.64 31.09
CA ARG A 12 -21.27 -6.31 30.37
C ARG A 12 -21.72 -5.58 29.11
N SER A 13 -21.67 -4.25 29.05
CA SER A 13 -22.06 -3.49 27.86
C SER A 13 -20.99 -3.56 26.76
N ILE A 14 -19.71 -3.57 27.12
CA ILE A 14 -18.58 -3.82 26.21
C ILE A 14 -18.68 -5.24 25.65
N THR A 15 -18.78 -6.27 26.50
CA THR A 15 -18.91 -7.67 26.02
C THR A 15 -20.18 -7.91 25.21
N LYS A 16 -21.27 -7.18 25.46
CA LYS A 16 -22.50 -7.28 24.66
C LYS A 16 -22.36 -6.57 23.32
N LYS A 17 -21.64 -5.44 23.26
CA LYS A 17 -21.30 -4.74 22.01
C LYS A 17 -20.33 -5.57 21.18
N ASP A 18 -19.29 -6.13 21.80
CA ASP A 18 -18.32 -7.01 21.15
C ASP A 18 -18.98 -8.28 20.61
N ARG A 19 -19.89 -8.91 21.37
CA ARG A 19 -20.71 -10.01 20.84
C ARG A 19 -21.68 -9.60 19.74
N PHE A 20 -22.14 -8.35 19.72
CA PHE A 20 -23.01 -7.82 18.66
C PHE A 20 -22.21 -7.49 17.39
N ILE A 21 -20.96 -7.05 17.53
CA ILE A 21 -19.99 -6.90 16.46
C ILE A 21 -19.60 -8.28 15.92
N GLU A 22 -19.32 -9.25 16.78
CA GLU A 22 -19.00 -10.64 16.38
C GLU A 22 -20.19 -11.34 15.71
N LYS A 23 -21.43 -11.12 16.18
CA LYS A 23 -22.65 -11.58 15.49
C LYS A 23 -22.86 -10.89 14.15
N ARG A 24 -22.63 -9.57 14.06
CA ARG A 24 -22.66 -8.86 12.77
C ARG A 24 -21.56 -9.37 11.84
N GLN A 25 -20.38 -9.70 12.34
CA GLN A 25 -19.31 -10.35 11.57
C GLN A 25 -19.74 -11.75 11.07
N GLY A 26 -20.48 -12.51 11.88
CA GLY A 26 -21.10 -13.78 11.50
C GLY A 26 -22.22 -13.64 10.46
N ASP A 27 -22.97 -12.53 10.48
CA ASP A 27 -24.00 -12.21 9.47
C ASP A 27 -23.40 -11.62 8.17
N ILE A 28 -22.14 -11.17 8.19
CA ILE A 28 -21.32 -10.87 6.99
C ILE A 28 -20.72 -12.15 6.40
N CYS A 29 -21.12 -13.34 6.90
CA CYS A 29 -21.11 -14.56 6.09
C CYS A 29 -22.16 -14.39 4.97
N LEU A 30 -21.85 -13.50 4.03
CA LEU A 30 -22.51 -13.32 2.77
C LEU A 30 -22.65 -14.73 2.21
N LYS A 31 -23.90 -15.16 2.08
CA LYS A 31 -24.25 -16.35 1.31
C LYS A 31 -23.38 -16.28 0.05
N GLN A 32 -22.48 -17.27 -0.10
CA GLN A 32 -21.47 -17.33 -1.16
C GLN A 32 -22.16 -17.56 -2.51
N ASP A 33 -22.95 -16.57 -2.89
CA ASP A 33 -23.73 -16.53 -4.09
C ASP A 33 -22.82 -16.01 -5.19
N LYS A 34 -23.02 -16.52 -6.39
CA LYS A 34 -22.36 -16.04 -7.61
C LYS A 34 -22.46 -14.51 -7.77
N LYS A 35 -23.55 -13.91 -7.27
CA LYS A 35 -23.79 -12.46 -7.25
C LYS A 35 -22.80 -11.70 -6.36
N PHE A 36 -22.39 -12.27 -5.22
CA PHE A 36 -21.42 -11.65 -4.33
C PHE A 36 -20.04 -11.59 -4.97
N TYR A 37 -19.54 -12.71 -5.50
CA TYR A 37 -18.25 -12.75 -6.19
C TYR A 37 -18.22 -11.82 -7.41
N TRP A 38 -19.31 -11.77 -8.17
CA TRP A 38 -19.43 -10.83 -9.29
C TRP A 38 -19.37 -9.38 -8.83
N LYS A 39 -20.03 -9.04 -7.72
CA LYS A 39 -19.99 -7.69 -7.15
C LYS A 39 -18.59 -7.35 -6.62
N LEU A 40 -17.94 -8.27 -5.90
CA LEU A 40 -16.57 -8.10 -5.43
C LEU A 40 -15.60 -7.85 -6.59
N PHE A 41 -15.73 -8.65 -7.65
CA PHE A 41 -14.97 -8.49 -8.88
C PHE A 41 -15.18 -7.10 -9.51
N LEU A 42 -16.44 -6.67 -9.67
CA LEU A 42 -16.76 -5.41 -10.33
C LEU A 42 -16.29 -4.20 -9.50
N GLU A 43 -16.39 -4.26 -8.18
CA GLU A 43 -15.93 -3.20 -7.28
C GLU A 43 -14.40 -3.08 -7.27
N THR A 44 -13.69 -4.21 -7.21
CA THR A 44 -12.22 -4.25 -7.28
C THR A 44 -11.69 -3.87 -8.67
N PHE A 45 -12.37 -4.29 -9.74
CA PHE A 45 -12.10 -3.89 -11.12
C PHE A 45 -12.26 -2.39 -11.31
N GLN A 46 -13.36 -1.82 -10.84
CA GLN A 46 -13.57 -0.38 -10.91
C GLN A 46 -12.53 0.35 -10.07
N LEU A 47 -12.23 -0.13 -8.87
CA LEU A 47 -11.22 0.51 -8.02
C LEU A 47 -9.86 0.57 -8.72
N SER A 48 -9.41 -0.52 -9.32
CA SER A 48 -8.14 -0.54 -10.07
C SER A 48 -8.17 0.31 -11.33
N ALA A 49 -9.29 0.34 -12.06
CA ALA A 49 -9.43 1.18 -13.25
C ALA A 49 -9.39 2.68 -12.95
N PHE A 50 -9.81 3.10 -11.75
CA PHE A 50 -9.91 4.52 -11.34
C PHE A 50 -8.85 4.94 -10.31
N THR A 51 -7.88 4.09 -9.99
CA THR A 51 -6.80 4.45 -9.05
C THR A 51 -5.71 5.23 -9.78
N PHE A 52 -5.77 6.56 -9.66
CA PHE A 52 -4.73 7.49 -10.10
C PHE A 52 -4.48 8.50 -8.98
N GLY A 53 -3.23 8.74 -8.59
CA GLY A 53 -2.90 9.79 -7.59
C GLY A 53 -2.10 9.37 -6.35
N GLY A 54 -1.31 8.30 -6.40
CA GLY A 54 -0.39 7.94 -5.32
C GLY A 54 -0.99 7.02 -4.24
N GLY A 55 -0.13 6.55 -3.33
CA GLY A 55 -0.45 5.46 -2.39
C GLY A 55 -1.57 5.75 -1.38
N TYR A 56 -1.94 7.01 -1.15
CA TYR A 56 -3.02 7.38 -0.22
C TYR A 56 -4.40 7.48 -0.87
N VAL A 57 -4.44 7.71 -2.19
CA VAL A 57 -5.71 7.80 -2.94
C VAL A 57 -6.40 6.44 -2.99
N ILE A 58 -5.63 5.37 -3.17
CA ILE A 58 -6.19 4.02 -3.20
C ILE A 58 -6.87 3.63 -1.87
N ILE A 59 -6.27 3.99 -0.73
CA ILE A 59 -6.83 3.72 0.60
C ILE A 59 -8.15 4.49 0.77
N SER A 60 -8.16 5.76 0.36
CA SER A 60 -9.36 6.61 0.41
C SER A 60 -10.49 6.06 -0.47
N LEU A 61 -10.16 5.56 -1.67
CA LEU A 61 -11.12 4.92 -2.58
C LEU A 61 -11.64 3.58 -2.03
N MET A 62 -10.77 2.77 -1.42
CA MET A 62 -11.16 1.53 -0.75
C MET A 62 -12.10 1.82 0.41
N LYS A 63 -11.78 2.79 1.28
CA LYS A 63 -12.66 3.22 2.38
C LYS A 63 -14.03 3.64 1.88
N LYS A 64 -14.07 4.55 0.90
CA LYS A 64 -15.33 5.04 0.33
C LYS A 64 -16.19 3.93 -0.28
N LYS A 65 -15.59 2.92 -0.90
CA LYS A 65 -16.33 1.79 -1.50
C LYS A 65 -16.71 0.73 -0.47
N PHE A 66 -15.74 0.19 0.26
CA PHE A 66 -15.93 -1.01 1.08
C PHE A 66 -16.41 -0.72 2.51
N VAL A 67 -16.16 0.47 3.05
CA VAL A 67 -16.69 0.92 4.35
C VAL A 67 -17.97 1.71 4.13
N ASP A 68 -17.90 2.87 3.45
CA ASP A 68 -19.01 3.82 3.44
C ASP A 68 -20.20 3.38 2.56
N LYS A 69 -19.93 2.72 1.43
CA LYS A 69 -21.00 2.27 0.51
C LYS A 69 -21.45 0.85 0.77
N LEU A 70 -20.51 -0.09 0.87
CA LEU A 70 -20.81 -1.52 0.98
C LEU A 70 -20.94 -2.00 2.42
N HIS A 71 -20.34 -1.30 3.40
CA HIS A 71 -20.29 -1.69 4.81
C HIS A 71 -19.82 -3.13 5.02
N TRP A 72 -18.88 -3.59 4.19
CA TRP A 72 -18.36 -4.95 4.23
C TRP A 72 -17.22 -5.10 5.25
N ILE A 73 -16.49 -4.01 5.50
CA ILE A 73 -15.35 -3.97 6.44
C ILE A 73 -15.39 -2.68 7.25
N ASP A 74 -14.73 -2.68 8.40
CA ASP A 74 -14.59 -1.49 9.23
C ASP A 74 -13.42 -0.59 8.76
N GLU A 75 -13.45 0.69 9.14
CA GLU A 75 -12.36 1.61 8.84
C GLU A 75 -11.03 1.15 9.44
N ARG A 76 -11.05 0.56 10.65
CA ARG A 76 -9.83 0.03 11.28
C ARG A 76 -9.22 -1.12 10.48
N GLU A 77 -10.06 -2.01 9.94
CA GLU A 77 -9.60 -3.14 9.14
C GLU A 77 -8.92 -2.68 7.83
N ILE A 78 -9.40 -1.58 7.21
CA ILE A 78 -8.70 -1.00 6.05
C ILE A 78 -7.31 -0.49 6.41
N LEU A 79 -7.18 0.18 7.56
CA LEU A 79 -5.90 0.71 8.00
C LEU A 79 -4.92 -0.43 8.27
N ASP A 80 -5.38 -1.51 8.90
CA ASP A 80 -4.57 -2.71 9.15
C ASP A 80 -4.15 -3.38 7.83
N PHE A 81 -5.07 -3.56 6.87
CA PHE A 81 -4.74 -4.11 5.55
C PHE A 81 -3.75 -3.23 4.80
N THR A 82 -3.87 -1.91 4.92
CA THR A 82 -2.93 -0.96 4.32
C THR A 82 -1.54 -1.12 4.92
N ALA A 83 -1.43 -1.21 6.25
CA ALA A 83 -0.15 -1.38 6.92
C ALA A 83 0.54 -2.70 6.49
N ILE A 84 -0.23 -3.79 6.39
CA ILE A 84 0.28 -5.09 5.92
C ILE A 84 0.66 -5.02 4.43
N ALA A 85 -0.17 -4.38 3.60
CA ALA A 85 0.08 -4.25 2.17
C ALA A 85 1.31 -3.39 1.85
N GLN A 86 1.58 -2.35 2.65
CA GLN A 86 2.75 -1.48 2.50
C GLN A 86 4.04 -2.09 3.04
N SER A 87 3.96 -2.92 4.09
CA SER A 87 5.11 -3.65 4.61
C SER A 87 5.49 -4.85 3.74
N SER A 88 4.55 -5.37 2.95
CA SER A 88 4.79 -6.46 1.99
C SER A 88 5.46 -5.93 0.71
N PRO A 89 6.48 -6.64 0.17
CA PRO A 89 7.05 -6.28 -1.13
C PRO A 89 6.01 -6.40 -2.25
N GLY A 90 6.06 -5.49 -3.21
CA GLY A 90 5.18 -5.50 -4.39
C GLY A 90 4.23 -4.30 -4.47
N ALA A 91 3.22 -4.43 -5.32
CA ALA A 91 2.25 -3.35 -5.55
C ALA A 91 1.24 -3.29 -4.39
N ILE A 92 1.25 -2.19 -3.64
CA ILE A 92 0.34 -1.92 -2.51
C ILE A 92 -1.12 -2.20 -2.90
N ALA A 93 -1.52 -1.81 -4.12
CA ALA A 93 -2.86 -2.01 -4.64
C ALA A 93 -3.28 -3.49 -4.72
N VAL A 94 -2.39 -4.35 -5.21
CA VAL A 94 -2.65 -5.79 -5.34
C VAL A 94 -2.65 -6.44 -3.97
N ASN A 95 -1.65 -6.14 -3.14
CA ASN A 95 -1.56 -6.68 -1.78
C ASN A 95 -2.80 -6.31 -0.93
N ALA A 96 -3.26 -5.06 -1.01
CA ALA A 96 -4.46 -4.61 -0.31
C ALA A 96 -5.74 -5.29 -0.85
N ALA A 97 -5.85 -5.47 -2.16
CA ALA A 97 -6.99 -6.18 -2.76
C ALA A 97 -7.02 -7.66 -2.36
N VAL A 98 -5.86 -8.32 -2.26
CA VAL A 98 -5.73 -9.72 -1.79
C VAL A 98 -6.23 -9.83 -0.35
N LEU A 99 -5.75 -8.97 0.55
CA LEU A 99 -6.14 -8.96 1.96
C LEU A 99 -7.63 -8.68 2.14
N LEU A 100 -8.15 -7.71 1.37
CA LEU A 100 -9.57 -7.41 1.32
C LEU A 100 -10.39 -8.63 0.86
N GLY A 101 -10.04 -9.23 -0.27
CA GLY A 101 -10.75 -10.40 -0.80
C GLY A 101 -10.68 -11.60 0.15
N TYR A 102 -9.52 -11.80 0.78
CA TYR A 102 -9.30 -12.84 1.78
C TYR A 102 -10.17 -12.63 3.02
N ARG A 103 -10.28 -11.39 3.50
CA ARG A 103 -11.17 -11.06 4.64
C ARG A 103 -12.63 -11.36 4.32
N LEU A 104 -13.07 -11.09 3.10
CA LEU A 104 -14.48 -11.16 2.72
C LEU A 104 -14.99 -12.58 2.44
N SER A 105 -14.19 -13.45 1.81
CA SER A 105 -14.61 -14.83 1.55
C SER A 105 -13.46 -15.84 1.50
N GLY A 106 -12.36 -15.55 2.21
CA GLY A 106 -11.17 -16.40 2.25
C GLY A 106 -10.48 -16.51 0.90
N ILE A 107 -9.89 -17.67 0.64
CA ILE A 107 -9.12 -17.96 -0.59
C ILE A 107 -9.90 -17.64 -1.89
N PRO A 108 -11.17 -18.05 -2.09
CA PRO A 108 -11.87 -17.74 -3.34
C PRO A 108 -12.12 -16.23 -3.51
N GLY A 109 -12.34 -15.49 -2.43
CA GLY A 109 -12.45 -14.03 -2.48
C GLY A 109 -11.16 -13.34 -2.85
N ALA A 110 -10.04 -13.83 -2.32
CA ALA A 110 -8.71 -13.32 -2.65
C ALA A 110 -8.41 -13.49 -4.15
N LEU A 111 -8.69 -14.67 -4.72
CA LEU A 111 -8.51 -14.92 -6.16
C LEU A 111 -9.35 -13.99 -7.03
N VAL A 112 -10.63 -13.82 -6.68
CA VAL A 112 -11.53 -12.94 -7.42
C VAL A 112 -11.09 -11.47 -7.33
N ALA A 113 -10.64 -11.01 -6.16
CA ALA A 113 -10.14 -9.67 -5.97
C ALA A 113 -8.84 -9.42 -6.75
N ILE A 114 -7.91 -10.37 -6.75
CA ILE A 114 -6.67 -10.29 -7.55
C ILE A 114 -7.02 -10.18 -9.04
N LEU A 115 -7.89 -11.05 -9.54
CA LEU A 115 -8.32 -11.01 -10.94
C LEU A 115 -8.97 -9.67 -11.27
N GLY A 116 -9.87 -9.19 -10.41
CA GLY A 116 -10.52 -7.87 -10.56
C GLY A 116 -9.50 -6.73 -10.59
N THR A 117 -8.46 -6.79 -9.77
CA THR A 117 -7.45 -5.72 -9.68
C THR A 117 -6.42 -5.74 -10.81
N VAL A 118 -6.04 -6.93 -11.32
CA VAL A 118 -5.01 -7.09 -12.36
C VAL A 118 -5.58 -7.01 -13.78
N LEU A 119 -6.85 -7.38 -13.98
CA LEU A 119 -7.49 -7.33 -15.30
C LEU A 119 -7.54 -5.92 -15.94
N PRO A 120 -7.90 -4.83 -15.24
CA PRO A 120 -7.95 -3.50 -15.84
C PRO A 120 -6.61 -3.05 -16.45
N PRO A 121 -5.48 -3.07 -15.71
CA PRO A 121 -4.20 -2.68 -16.31
C PRO A 121 -3.76 -3.65 -17.41
N PHE A 122 -4.03 -4.95 -17.27
CA PHE A 122 -3.73 -5.94 -18.31
C PHE A 122 -4.49 -5.66 -19.61
N LEU A 123 -5.81 -5.42 -19.52
CA LEU A 123 -6.66 -5.12 -20.68
C LEU A 123 -6.23 -3.81 -21.34
N LEU A 124 -5.97 -2.78 -20.54
CA LEU A 124 -5.50 -1.49 -21.04
C LEU A 124 -4.17 -1.63 -21.80
N LEU A 125 -3.20 -2.33 -21.22
CA LEU A 125 -1.92 -2.58 -21.87
C LEU A 125 -2.06 -3.42 -23.14
N SER A 126 -2.93 -4.43 -23.14
CA SER A 126 -3.19 -5.26 -24.31
C SER A 126 -3.77 -4.44 -25.47
N VAL A 127 -4.74 -3.57 -25.20
CA VAL A 127 -5.35 -2.69 -26.22
C VAL A 127 -4.30 -1.72 -26.77
N ILE A 128 -3.50 -1.10 -25.89
CA ILE A 128 -2.44 -0.19 -26.30
C ILE A 128 -1.37 -0.92 -27.13
N SER A 129 -1.00 -2.14 -26.76
CA SER A 129 0.01 -2.94 -27.47
C SER A 129 -0.39 -3.26 -28.91
N VAL A 130 -1.65 -3.64 -29.13
CA VAL A 130 -2.18 -3.89 -30.48
C VAL A 130 -2.20 -2.60 -31.30
N GLY A 131 -2.67 -1.50 -30.71
CA GLY A 131 -2.66 -0.19 -31.38
C GLY A 131 -1.25 0.31 -31.69
N TYR A 132 -0.30 0.12 -30.77
CA TYR A 132 1.09 0.52 -30.93
C TYR A 132 1.72 -0.10 -32.19
N SER A 133 1.46 -1.38 -32.44
CA SER A 133 1.99 -2.10 -33.62
C SER A 133 1.45 -1.55 -34.95
N ALA A 134 0.22 -1.03 -34.96
CA ALA A 134 -0.40 -0.46 -36.15
C ALA A 134 0.08 0.98 -36.46
N PHE A 135 0.44 1.77 -35.44
CA PHE A 135 0.71 3.21 -35.59
C PHE A 135 2.19 3.61 -35.51
N ILE A 136 3.10 2.69 -35.16
CA ILE A 136 4.54 3.00 -35.01
C ILE A 136 5.24 3.42 -36.31
N GLY A 137 4.67 3.09 -37.47
CA GLY A 137 5.22 3.50 -38.77
C GLY A 137 5.17 5.03 -39.00
N ASN A 138 4.35 5.77 -38.24
CA ASN A 138 4.22 7.22 -38.41
C ASN A 138 5.20 7.98 -37.51
N LYS A 139 6.04 8.84 -38.12
CA LYS A 139 7.02 9.69 -37.42
C LYS A 139 6.41 10.56 -36.33
N VAL A 140 5.17 11.05 -36.52
CA VAL A 140 4.47 11.87 -35.53
C VAL A 140 4.17 11.07 -34.26
N VAL A 141 3.66 9.84 -34.41
CA VAL A 141 3.32 8.95 -33.28
C VAL A 141 4.57 8.58 -32.50
N LYS A 142 5.67 8.27 -33.19
CA LYS A 142 6.96 7.99 -32.54
C LYS A 142 7.44 9.16 -31.66
N ASN A 143 7.35 10.39 -32.17
CA ASN A 143 7.78 11.57 -31.41
C ASN A 143 6.88 11.83 -30.19
N VAL A 144 5.56 11.62 -30.32
CA VAL A 144 4.62 11.73 -29.19
C VAL A 144 4.95 10.68 -28.12
N LEU A 145 5.20 9.43 -28.51
CA LEU A 145 5.59 8.36 -27.59
C LEU A 145 6.90 8.67 -26.86
N GLN A 146 7.89 9.22 -27.57
CA GLN A 146 9.13 9.69 -26.95
C GLN A 146 8.89 10.83 -25.94
N GLY A 147 8.02 11.78 -26.27
CA GLY A 147 7.61 12.85 -25.35
C GLY A 147 6.92 12.30 -24.09
N MET A 148 6.06 11.29 -24.25
CA MET A 148 5.38 10.62 -23.13
C MET A 148 6.39 9.88 -22.23
N GLN A 149 7.39 9.21 -22.82
CA GLN A 149 8.48 8.58 -22.07
C GLN A 149 9.28 9.62 -21.26
N ALA A 150 9.60 10.78 -21.85
CA ALA A 150 10.26 11.86 -21.14
C ALA A 150 9.41 12.40 -19.97
N GLY A 151 8.09 12.50 -20.15
CA GLY A 151 7.15 12.86 -19.09
C GLY A 151 7.15 11.86 -17.93
N VAL A 152 7.15 10.55 -18.22
CA VAL A 152 7.25 9.51 -17.19
C VAL A 152 8.58 9.62 -16.43
N CYS A 153 9.71 9.86 -17.12
CA CYS A 153 11.00 10.10 -16.47
C CYS A 153 10.95 11.31 -15.52
N ALA A 154 10.32 12.42 -15.93
CA ALA A 154 10.17 13.60 -15.09
C ALA A 154 9.35 13.31 -13.82
N VAL A 155 8.25 12.56 -13.93
CA VAL A 155 7.42 12.14 -12.78
C VAL A 155 8.20 11.23 -11.84
N ILE A 156 8.97 10.27 -12.36
CA ILE A 156 9.81 9.39 -11.53
C ILE A 156 10.83 10.22 -10.75
N ILE A 157 11.51 11.17 -11.41
CA ILE A 157 12.47 12.07 -10.76
C ILE A 157 11.80 12.89 -9.65
N ASP A 158 10.61 13.44 -9.91
CA ASP A 158 9.85 14.21 -8.92
C ASP A 158 9.50 13.36 -7.68
N VAL A 159 9.05 12.12 -7.89
CA VAL A 159 8.76 11.18 -6.79
C VAL A 159 10.03 10.87 -5.99
N VAL A 160 11.15 10.60 -6.66
CA VAL A 160 12.44 10.32 -5.99
C VAL A 160 12.91 11.52 -5.18
N ILE A 161 12.86 12.74 -5.74
CA ILE A 161 13.25 13.97 -5.04
C ILE A 161 12.33 14.24 -3.85
N THR A 162 11.02 14.06 -4.02
CA THR A 162 10.03 14.29 -2.95
C THR A 162 10.25 13.32 -1.80
N MET A 163 10.43 12.02 -2.08
CA MET A 163 10.74 11.02 -1.05
C MET A 163 12.11 11.28 -0.40
N GLY A 164 13.13 11.58 -1.20
CA GLY A 164 14.48 11.86 -0.71
C GLY A 164 14.55 13.09 0.20
N ARG A 165 13.83 14.18 -0.14
CA ARG A 165 13.77 15.39 0.71
C ARG A 165 13.09 15.14 2.05
N THR A 166 12.05 14.30 2.08
CA THR A 166 11.40 13.90 3.33
C THR A 166 12.38 13.17 4.23
N ILE A 167 13.16 12.22 3.68
CA ILE A 167 14.18 11.48 4.43
C ILE A 167 15.30 12.41 4.93
N LEU A 168 15.72 13.39 4.13
CA LEU A 168 16.78 14.34 4.51
C LEU A 168 16.38 15.35 5.59
N LYS A 169 15.09 15.65 5.75
CA LYS A 169 14.58 16.62 6.74
C LYS A 169 14.49 16.05 8.17
N GLU A 170 14.63 14.74 8.35
CA GLU A 170 14.66 14.11 9.66
C GLU A 170 15.92 14.55 10.46
N HIS A 171 15.83 14.67 11.79
CA HIS A 171 16.91 15.20 12.67
C HIS A 171 18.27 14.45 12.58
N HIS A 172 18.32 13.27 11.95
CA HIS A 172 19.53 12.48 11.67
C HIS A 172 19.86 12.37 10.16
N GLY A 173 19.39 13.31 9.34
CA GLY A 173 19.38 13.24 7.87
C GLY A 173 20.73 13.11 7.14
N ILE A 174 21.87 13.30 7.82
CA ILE A 174 23.20 13.20 7.22
C ILE A 174 23.58 11.75 6.88
N VAL A 175 23.29 10.79 7.77
CA VAL A 175 23.63 9.36 7.55
C VAL A 175 22.78 8.78 6.40
N PRO A 176 21.45 8.97 6.36
CA PRO A 176 20.62 8.56 5.22
C PRO A 176 21.02 9.25 3.91
N ALA A 177 21.42 10.54 3.94
CA ALA A 177 21.86 11.25 2.74
C ALA A 177 23.13 10.65 2.14
N ILE A 178 24.12 10.31 2.98
CA ILE A 178 25.35 9.66 2.53
C ILE A 178 25.07 8.26 1.99
N LEU A 179 24.18 7.49 2.63
CA LEU A 179 23.78 6.17 2.14
C LEU A 179 23.01 6.24 0.82
N MET A 180 22.12 7.21 0.66
CA MET A 180 21.36 7.43 -0.56
C MET A 180 22.27 7.85 -1.73
N ALA A 181 23.17 8.82 -1.50
CA ALA A 181 24.14 9.24 -2.51
C ALA A 181 25.15 8.12 -2.83
N GLY A 182 25.65 7.42 -1.81
CA GLY A 182 26.60 6.32 -1.96
C GLY A 182 26.01 5.13 -2.71
N SER A 183 24.78 4.72 -2.39
CA SER A 183 24.07 3.65 -3.10
C SER A 183 23.75 4.02 -4.55
N PHE A 184 23.36 5.27 -4.82
CA PHE A 184 23.11 5.75 -6.17
C PHE A 184 24.40 5.75 -7.02
N ILE A 185 25.51 6.25 -6.48
CA ILE A 185 26.81 6.27 -7.15
C ILE A 185 27.31 4.82 -7.39
N ALA A 186 27.20 3.95 -6.38
CA ALA A 186 27.59 2.54 -6.51
C ALA A 186 26.75 1.80 -7.56
N ALA A 187 25.44 2.03 -7.61
CA ALA A 187 24.56 1.44 -8.61
C ALA A 187 24.83 1.99 -10.03
N ALA A 188 25.09 3.30 -10.15
CA ALA A 188 25.27 3.97 -11.43
C ALA A 188 26.64 3.70 -12.08
N LEU A 189 27.71 3.61 -11.29
CA LEU A 189 29.08 3.46 -11.82
C LEU A 189 29.59 2.02 -11.82
N PHE A 190 29.27 1.22 -10.79
CA PHE A 190 29.92 -0.08 -10.57
C PHE A 190 29.13 -1.29 -11.11
N HIS A 191 27.91 -1.12 -11.66
CA HIS A 191 27.05 -2.23 -12.12
C HIS A 191 26.92 -3.38 -11.10
N VAL A 192 27.07 -3.07 -9.80
CA VAL A 192 26.98 -4.06 -8.73
C VAL A 192 25.54 -4.51 -8.62
N ASN A 193 25.34 -5.82 -8.43
CA ASN A 193 24.01 -6.38 -8.24
C ASN A 193 23.29 -5.65 -7.09
N PRO A 194 22.09 -5.06 -7.33
CA PRO A 194 21.35 -4.31 -6.32
C PRO A 194 21.16 -5.04 -4.99
N VAL A 195 21.15 -6.39 -5.03
CA VAL A 195 21.09 -7.24 -3.85
C VAL A 195 22.22 -6.94 -2.86
N TYR A 196 23.47 -6.76 -3.32
CA TYR A 196 24.60 -6.43 -2.44
C TYR A 196 24.48 -5.03 -1.87
N VAL A 197 24.02 -4.07 -2.68
CA VAL A 197 23.82 -2.69 -2.25
C VAL A 197 22.79 -2.62 -1.12
N ILE A 198 21.68 -3.36 -1.25
CA ILE A 198 20.65 -3.46 -0.21
C ILE A 198 21.22 -4.08 1.07
N PHE A 199 22.01 -5.15 0.96
CA PHE A 199 22.61 -5.82 2.11
C PHE A 199 23.55 -4.91 2.91
N PHE A 200 24.45 -4.20 2.23
CA PHE A 200 25.36 -3.24 2.87
C PHE A 200 24.63 -2.04 3.47
N CYS A 201 23.64 -1.48 2.76
CA CYS A 201 22.86 -0.36 3.25
C CYS A 201 22.06 -0.74 4.51
N GLY A 202 21.48 -1.94 4.53
CA GLY A 202 20.79 -2.49 5.71
C GLY A 202 21.73 -2.70 6.89
N LEU A 203 22.95 -3.19 6.66
CA LEU A 203 23.94 -3.43 7.71
C LEU A 203 24.43 -2.12 8.33
N VAL A 204 24.74 -1.11 7.51
CA VAL A 204 25.11 0.23 7.99
C VAL A 204 23.95 0.91 8.72
N GLY A 205 22.72 0.77 8.21
CA GLY A 205 21.52 1.28 8.87
C GLY A 205 21.32 0.68 10.27
N CYS A 206 21.48 -0.64 10.41
CA CYS A 206 21.34 -1.34 11.70
C CYS A 206 22.41 -0.90 12.72
N LEU A 207 23.65 -0.68 12.27
CA LEU A 207 24.74 -0.18 13.12
C LEU A 207 24.50 1.27 13.58
N SER A 208 23.97 2.14 12.72
CA SER A 208 23.65 3.52 13.09
C SER A 208 22.51 3.59 14.11
N VAL A 209 21.44 2.82 13.93
CA VAL A 209 20.33 2.76 14.88
C VAL A 209 20.81 2.31 16.27
N LYS A 210 21.67 1.27 16.33
CA LYS A 210 22.23 0.76 17.59
C LYS A 210 23.13 1.78 18.31
N LYS A 211 23.78 2.66 17.55
CA LYS A 211 24.66 3.72 18.09
C LYS A 211 23.87 4.91 18.64
N GLU A 212 22.66 5.15 18.13
CA GLU A 212 21.74 6.18 18.62
C GLU A 212 20.98 5.74 19.87
N THR A 213 20.58 4.47 19.96
CA THR A 213 19.91 3.94 21.18
C THR A 213 20.82 3.93 22.41
N GLY A 214 22.15 3.91 22.23
CA GLY A 214 23.13 4.01 23.32
C GLY A 214 23.48 5.44 23.75
N LYS A 215 22.90 6.47 23.13
CA LYS A 215 23.20 7.89 23.43
C LYS A 215 22.05 8.65 24.12
N GLY A 216 20.91 7.99 24.32
CA GLY A 216 19.68 8.56 24.86
C GLY A 216 19.46 8.40 26.37
N ASP A 217 20.39 7.79 27.12
CA ASP A 217 20.23 7.51 28.55
C ASP A 217 21.32 8.17 29.42
N SER A 218 21.76 9.38 29.08
CA SER A 218 22.80 10.09 29.87
C SER A 218 22.67 11.61 29.93
N SER A 219 21.55 12.20 29.49
CA SER A 219 21.43 13.67 29.41
C SER A 219 20.14 14.25 30.02
N HIS A 220 19.32 13.47 30.72
CA HIS A 220 18.10 13.98 31.38
C HIS A 220 18.18 14.10 32.91
N ASP A 221 19.33 13.77 33.51
CA ASP A 221 19.59 13.96 34.95
C ASP A 221 20.82 14.85 35.20
N LEU A 222 20.83 16.09 34.70
CA LEU A 222 21.47 17.25 35.36
C LEU A 222 21.25 18.53 34.54
N SER A 223 20.16 19.25 34.77
CA SER A 223 20.04 20.73 34.77
C SER A 223 18.61 21.12 35.13
#